data_AF-A0A316P980-F1
#
_entry.id   AF-A0A316P980-F1
#
_cell.length_a   1.000
_cell.length_b   1.000
_cell.length_c   1.000
_cell.angle_alpha   90.00
_cell.angle_beta   90.00
_cell.angle_gamma   90.00
#
_symmetry.space_group_name_H-M   'P 1'
#
loop_
_entity.id
_entity.type
_entity.pdbx_description
1 polymer ?
#
loop_
_entity_poly.entity_id
_entity_poly.type
_entity_poly.pdbx_seq_one_letter_code
_entity_poly.pdbx_strand_id
1 'polypeptide(L)'
;MIFSQHGVYFFSIGKYYIYYRYNSERVIIKGKAKCNMETSGIAHKKGVMDTIKSWVAHNRQVWLTLYVPAYLIVFCLLQARQVPVRTVHFAFDYRIPFCEYFIIPYCAWYFLLIGVGLYTLLKDKTSFIKYMLFMMIGYTACMLVYWVYPIAQDLRPAVFPRDNFCSRLVGLIYSMDPPFNILPSMHVVGSFMCAAAVANCPTVKRTGSKVLVSLLAVVISISTVFVKQHSVLDTVAAFALSIIIFFILYAPWGKAKRERISPPAQRNWLIGGIAGFAVSVLCIKFTLENLPL
;
A
#
# COMPACT_ATOMS: atom_id res chain seq x y z
N MET A 1 -3.06 -39.69 2.44
CA MET A 1 -4.53 -39.49 2.44
C MET A 1 -4.87 -38.45 3.50
N ILE A 2 -5.45 -37.31 3.10
CA ILE A 2 -5.89 -36.26 4.03
C ILE A 2 -7.40 -36.44 4.19
N PHE A 3 -7.84 -36.86 5.38
CA PHE A 3 -9.26 -36.89 5.73
C PHE A 3 -9.56 -35.74 6.68
N SER A 4 -10.74 -35.14 6.49
CA SER A 4 -11.28 -34.07 7.33
C SER A 4 -12.62 -34.54 7.88
N GLN A 5 -12.66 -34.80 9.19
CA GLN A 5 -13.89 -34.70 9.98
C GLN A 5 -13.63 -33.72 11.14
N HIS A 6 -14.58 -32.81 11.35
CA HIS A 6 -14.59 -31.83 12.45
C HIS A 6 -13.36 -30.90 12.59
N GLY A 7 -12.70 -30.54 11.47
CA GLY A 7 -11.64 -29.53 11.47
C GLY A 7 -10.28 -30.02 12.01
N VAL A 8 -10.06 -31.33 12.01
CA VAL A 8 -8.77 -31.95 12.31
C VAL A 8 -8.19 -32.52 11.02
N TYR A 9 -6.96 -32.11 10.68
CA TYR A 9 -6.24 -32.60 9.52
C TYR A 9 -5.21 -33.64 9.96
N PHE A 10 -5.21 -34.79 9.28
CA PHE A 10 -4.27 -35.89 9.53
C PHE A 10 -3.24 -35.97 8.42
N PHE A 11 -1.97 -36.06 8.81
CA PHE A 11 -0.86 -36.36 7.89
C PHE A 11 -0.17 -37.65 8.34
N SER A 12 -0.01 -38.60 7.41
CA SER A 12 0.65 -39.89 7.66
C SER A 12 1.99 -39.89 6.94
N ILE A 13 3.07 -40.07 7.71
CA ILE A 13 4.40 -40.43 7.22
C ILE A 13 4.80 -41.69 7.99
N GLY A 14 4.63 -42.87 7.38
CA GLY A 14 4.91 -44.16 8.02
C GLY A 14 3.98 -44.48 9.21
N LYS A 15 4.51 -45.13 10.25
CA LYS A 15 3.74 -45.65 11.41
C LYS A 15 3.28 -44.59 12.45
N TYR A 16 3.51 -43.30 12.19
CA TYR A 16 3.18 -42.23 13.14
C TYR A 16 2.12 -41.29 12.56
N TYR A 17 1.17 -40.87 13.41
CA TYR A 17 0.10 -39.94 13.07
C TYR A 17 0.31 -38.60 13.79
N ILE A 18 0.35 -37.50 13.02
CA ILE A 18 0.37 -36.14 13.55
C ILE A 18 -0.97 -35.49 13.18
N TYR A 19 -1.66 -34.91 14.17
CA TYR A 19 -2.92 -34.19 13.98
C TYR A 19 -2.78 -32.71 14.37
N TYR A 20 -3.42 -31.83 13.60
CA TYR A 20 -3.53 -30.39 13.90
C TYR A 20 -5.00 -29.98 13.96
N ARG A 21 -5.39 -29.29 15.03
CA ARG A 21 -6.71 -28.66 15.21
C ARG A 21 -6.53 -27.14 15.22
N TYR A 22 -7.28 -26.44 14.36
CA TYR A 22 -7.19 -24.98 14.25
C TYR A 22 -8.41 -24.30 14.88
N ASN A 23 -8.42 -24.15 16.22
CA ASN A 23 -8.84 -22.91 16.89
C ASN A 23 -8.58 -22.97 18.40
N SER A 24 -8.23 -21.80 18.95
CA SER A 24 -8.28 -21.33 20.35
C SER A 24 -8.30 -22.38 21.49
N GLU A 25 -7.29 -22.26 22.37
CA GLU A 25 -7.09 -22.95 23.66
C GLU A 25 -6.33 -24.30 23.60
N ARG A 26 -5.13 -24.29 24.17
CA ARG A 26 -4.30 -25.48 24.41
C ARG A 26 -4.97 -26.33 25.49
N VAL A 27 -5.58 -27.44 25.11
CA VAL A 27 -5.89 -28.52 26.05
C VAL A 27 -5.15 -29.78 25.59
N ILE A 28 -4.10 -30.14 26.33
CA ILE A 28 -3.38 -31.40 26.16
C ILE A 28 -4.17 -32.46 26.92
N ILE A 29 -4.93 -33.30 26.20
CA ILE A 29 -5.56 -34.48 26.80
C ILE A 29 -4.64 -35.68 26.56
N LYS A 30 -3.95 -36.13 27.61
CA LYS A 30 -3.31 -37.45 27.65
C LYS A 30 -4.38 -38.49 27.96
N GLY A 31 -4.78 -39.28 26.97
CA GLY A 31 -5.68 -40.42 27.20
C GLY A 31 -5.98 -41.19 25.92
N LYS A 32 -5.71 -42.51 25.93
CA LYS A 32 -6.09 -43.44 24.86
C LYS A 32 -7.62 -43.52 24.77
N ALA A 33 -8.22 -42.81 23.82
CA ALA A 33 -9.61 -43.05 23.43
C ALA A 33 -9.64 -43.98 22.21
N LYS A 34 -10.09 -45.22 22.41
CA LYS A 34 -10.59 -46.09 21.33
C LYS A 34 -11.84 -45.39 20.76
N CYS A 35 -11.75 -44.88 19.54
CA CYS A 35 -12.92 -44.43 18.81
C CYS A 35 -13.33 -45.55 17.85
N ASN A 36 -14.48 -46.16 18.09
CA ASN A 36 -15.12 -47.06 17.13
C ASN A 36 -15.43 -46.24 15.87
N MET A 37 -14.85 -46.66 14.74
CA MET A 37 -15.15 -46.12 13.42
C MET A 37 -16.41 -46.81 12.89
N GLU A 38 -17.57 -46.20 13.11
CA GLU A 38 -18.76 -46.43 12.28
C GLU A 38 -19.15 -45.10 11.65
N THR A 39 -18.69 -44.93 10.40
CA THR A 39 -19.27 -44.14 9.29
C THR A 39 -18.11 -43.80 8.34
N SER A 40 -17.90 -44.68 7.36
CA SER A 40 -17.06 -44.42 6.20
C SER A 40 -17.71 -43.33 5.33
N GLY A 41 -17.59 -42.08 5.76
CA GLY A 41 -17.92 -40.92 4.94
C GLY A 41 -16.79 -40.65 3.96
N ILE A 42 -17.05 -40.86 2.67
CA ILE A 42 -16.14 -40.46 1.59
C ILE A 42 -15.97 -38.94 1.69
N ALA A 43 -14.82 -38.47 2.16
CA ALA A 43 -14.48 -37.05 2.15
C ALA A 43 -14.30 -36.62 0.68
N HIS A 44 -15.38 -36.13 0.08
CA HIS A 44 -15.34 -35.56 -1.26
C HIS A 44 -14.31 -34.42 -1.27
N LYS A 45 -13.30 -34.53 -2.14
CA LYS A 45 -12.31 -33.46 -2.34
C LYS A 45 -13.08 -32.23 -2.78
N LYS A 46 -13.14 -31.18 -1.94
CA LYS A 46 -13.80 -29.93 -2.30
C LYS A 46 -13.24 -29.45 -3.64
N GLY A 47 -14.14 -29.11 -4.57
CA GLY A 47 -13.72 -28.53 -5.84
C GLY A 47 -12.94 -27.23 -5.57
N VAL A 48 -12.11 -26.83 -6.54
CA VAL A 48 -11.41 -25.54 -6.48
C VAL A 48 -12.41 -24.40 -6.22
N MET A 49 -13.57 -24.45 -6.87
CA MET A 49 -14.65 -23.47 -6.70
C MET A 49 -15.21 -23.43 -5.28
N ASP A 50 -15.44 -24.58 -4.63
CA ASP A 50 -15.95 -24.64 -3.25
C ASP A 50 -14.91 -24.14 -2.25
N THR A 51 -13.64 -24.39 -2.54
CA THR A 51 -12.51 -23.87 -1.75
C THR A 51 -12.47 -22.35 -1.83
N ILE A 52 -12.57 -21.77 -3.04
CA ILE A 52 -12.60 -20.32 -3.25
C ILE A 52 -13.82 -19.70 -2.56
N LYS A 53 -15.03 -20.24 -2.77
CA LYS A 53 -16.26 -19.75 -2.14
C LYS A 53 -16.14 -19.75 -0.62
N SER A 54 -15.62 -20.83 -0.05
CA SER A 54 -15.41 -20.92 1.40
C SER A 54 -14.38 -19.90 1.88
N TRP A 55 -13.28 -19.70 1.16
CA TRP A 55 -12.26 -18.72 1.54
C TRP A 55 -12.81 -17.28 1.49
N VAL A 56 -13.56 -16.92 0.45
CA VAL A 56 -14.20 -15.60 0.33
C VAL A 56 -15.22 -15.38 1.44
N ALA A 57 -16.03 -16.39 1.76
CA ALA A 57 -16.99 -16.31 2.86
C ALA A 57 -16.31 -16.03 4.22
N HIS A 58 -15.13 -16.61 4.45
CA HIS A 58 -14.32 -16.37 5.65
C HIS A 58 -13.49 -15.08 5.61
N ASN A 59 -13.30 -14.49 4.42
CA ASN A 59 -12.49 -13.31 4.19
C ASN A 59 -13.31 -12.18 3.56
N ARG A 60 -14.46 -11.84 4.18
CA ARG A 60 -15.37 -10.81 3.69
C ARG A 60 -14.70 -9.45 3.47
N GLN A 61 -13.58 -9.16 4.14
CA GLN A 61 -12.80 -7.96 3.88
C GLN A 61 -12.31 -7.84 2.43
N VAL A 62 -12.18 -8.94 1.69
CA VAL A 62 -11.81 -8.92 0.27
C VAL A 62 -12.77 -8.07 -0.57
N TRP A 63 -14.04 -7.96 -0.17
CA TRP A 63 -15.02 -7.13 -0.86
C TRP A 63 -14.66 -5.64 -0.86
N LEU A 64 -13.79 -5.18 0.05
CA LEU A 64 -13.25 -3.82 0.02
C LEU A 64 -12.46 -3.54 -1.27
N THR A 65 -11.89 -4.57 -1.92
CA THR A 65 -11.16 -4.38 -3.19
C THR A 65 -12.07 -3.94 -4.34
N LEU A 66 -13.40 -4.06 -4.21
CA LEU A 66 -14.35 -3.48 -5.17
C LEU A 66 -14.25 -1.95 -5.25
N TYR A 67 -13.68 -1.31 -4.22
CA TYR A 67 -13.34 0.11 -4.30
C TYR A 67 -12.36 0.41 -5.45
N VAL A 68 -11.38 -0.46 -5.72
CA VAL A 68 -10.33 -0.20 -6.73
C VAL A 68 -10.91 0.02 -8.13
N PRO A 69 -11.73 -0.89 -8.71
CA PRO A 69 -12.33 -0.64 -10.01
C PRO A 69 -13.29 0.56 -10.00
N ALA A 70 -14.06 0.77 -8.91
CA ALA A 70 -14.93 1.94 -8.79
C ALA A 70 -14.14 3.25 -8.82
N TYR A 71 -13.04 3.31 -8.06
CA TYR A 71 -12.08 4.40 -8.04
C TYR A 71 -11.49 4.66 -9.43
N LEU A 72 -11.04 3.62 -10.13
CA LEU A 72 -10.45 3.77 -11.48
C LEU A 72 -11.46 4.33 -12.47
N ILE A 73 -12.72 3.90 -12.42
CA ILE A 73 -13.80 4.46 -13.26
C ILE A 73 -13.98 5.96 -12.97
N VAL A 74 -14.13 6.34 -11.70
CA VAL A 74 -14.32 7.74 -11.32
C VAL A 74 -13.09 8.59 -11.69
N PHE A 75 -11.88 8.08 -11.48
CA PHE A 75 -10.65 8.75 -11.87
C PHE A 75 -10.59 8.99 -13.39
N CYS A 76 -10.89 7.98 -14.20
CA CYS A 76 -10.96 8.14 -15.67
C CYS A 76 -12.02 9.17 -16.10
N LEU A 77 -13.19 9.18 -15.45
CA LEU A 77 -14.23 10.17 -15.72
C LEU A 77 -13.77 11.59 -15.34
N LEU A 78 -13.05 11.75 -14.22
CA LEU A 78 -12.43 13.02 -13.84
C LEU A 78 -11.37 13.47 -14.85
N GLN A 79 -10.56 12.54 -15.37
CA GLN A 79 -9.56 12.87 -16.39
C GLN A 79 -10.17 13.20 -17.75
N ALA A 80 -11.31 12.59 -18.10
CA ALA A 80 -12.03 12.89 -19.33
C ALA A 80 -12.83 14.21 -19.27
N ARG A 81 -13.01 14.78 -18.06
CA ARG A 81 -13.78 16.00 -17.86
C ARG A 81 -13.04 17.21 -18.42
N GLN A 82 -13.67 17.90 -19.37
CA GLN A 82 -13.13 19.14 -19.96
C GLN A 82 -13.57 20.35 -19.13
N VAL A 83 -12.72 20.78 -18.21
CA VAL A 83 -12.89 22.02 -17.44
C VAL A 83 -11.61 22.85 -17.47
N PRO A 84 -11.71 24.19 -17.37
CA PRO A 84 -10.53 25.03 -17.23
C PRO A 84 -9.71 24.61 -16.02
N VAL A 85 -8.43 24.34 -16.23
CA VAL A 85 -7.46 24.01 -15.18
C VAL A 85 -6.63 25.24 -14.85
N ARG A 86 -6.22 25.36 -13.59
CA ARG A 86 -5.24 26.37 -13.17
C ARG A 86 -3.87 25.75 -13.02
N THR A 87 -2.86 26.35 -13.63
CA THR A 87 -1.48 25.93 -13.42
C THR A 87 -1.03 26.35 -12.02
N VAL A 88 -0.67 25.38 -11.18
CA VAL A 88 -0.20 25.63 -9.81
C VAL A 88 1.00 24.73 -9.51
N HIS A 89 2.12 25.35 -9.21
CA HIS A 89 3.34 24.72 -8.72
C HIS A 89 4.18 25.79 -7.97
N PHE A 90 5.22 25.38 -7.26
CA PHE A 90 6.14 26.33 -6.65
C PHE A 90 7.19 26.80 -7.65
N ALA A 91 7.76 27.99 -7.43
CA ALA A 91 8.93 28.45 -8.19
C ALA A 91 10.15 27.53 -7.98
N PHE A 92 10.22 26.86 -6.83
CA PHE A 92 11.26 25.88 -6.53
C PHE A 92 11.25 24.67 -7.47
N ASP A 93 10.08 24.29 -8.02
CA ASP A 93 9.96 23.14 -8.91
C ASP A 93 10.80 23.28 -10.18
N TYR A 94 11.05 24.50 -10.66
CA TYR A 94 11.92 24.75 -11.83
C TYR A 94 13.40 24.45 -11.56
N ARG A 95 13.84 24.44 -10.30
CA ARG A 95 15.23 24.13 -9.93
C ARG A 95 15.50 22.63 -9.85
N ILE A 96 14.45 21.81 -9.79
CA ILE A 96 14.59 20.35 -9.74
C ILE A 96 14.82 19.87 -11.18
N PRO A 97 15.95 19.23 -11.51
CA PRO A 97 16.19 18.76 -12.87
C PRO A 97 15.26 17.59 -13.20
N PHE A 98 14.79 17.52 -14.45
CA PHE A 98 14.17 16.31 -14.97
C PHE A 98 15.21 15.18 -14.99
N CYS A 99 14.84 14.00 -14.51
CA CYS A 99 15.70 12.81 -14.52
C CYS A 99 14.89 11.57 -14.88
N GLU A 100 15.08 11.07 -16.10
CA GLU A 100 14.29 9.97 -16.65
C GLU A 100 14.43 8.67 -15.85
N TYR A 101 15.57 8.42 -15.19
CA TYR A 101 15.83 7.19 -14.44
C TYR A 101 14.89 7.01 -13.23
N PHE A 102 14.33 8.10 -12.71
CA PHE A 102 13.33 8.04 -11.64
C PHE A 102 11.99 7.43 -12.09
N ILE A 103 11.80 7.17 -13.39
CA ILE A 103 10.63 6.42 -13.86
C ILE A 103 10.58 5.00 -13.29
N ILE A 104 11.74 4.40 -12.98
CA ILE A 104 11.82 3.05 -12.41
C ILE A 104 11.15 3.01 -11.02
N PRO A 105 11.59 3.82 -10.02
CA PRO A 105 10.88 3.88 -8.76
C PRO A 105 9.45 4.40 -8.91
N TYR A 106 9.17 5.33 -9.82
CA TYR A 106 7.80 5.77 -10.08
C TYR A 106 6.87 4.59 -10.42
N CYS A 107 7.27 3.73 -11.37
CA CYS A 107 6.52 2.53 -11.73
C CYS A 107 6.56 1.44 -10.64
N ALA A 108 7.56 1.43 -9.76
CA ALA A 108 7.61 0.51 -8.61
C ALA A 108 6.40 0.67 -7.68
N TRP A 109 5.71 1.81 -7.73
CA TRP A 109 4.48 2.08 -7.00
C TRP A 109 3.39 1.02 -7.22
N TYR A 110 3.15 0.59 -8.45
CA TYR A 110 2.13 -0.44 -8.74
C TYR A 110 2.44 -1.76 -8.04
N PHE A 111 3.70 -2.18 -8.09
CA PHE A 111 4.17 -3.40 -7.42
C PHE A 111 4.10 -3.27 -5.90
N LEU A 112 4.37 -2.08 -5.37
CA LEU A 112 4.27 -1.81 -3.94
C LEU A 112 2.82 -1.93 -3.44
N LEU A 113 1.86 -1.32 -4.15
CA LEU A 113 0.43 -1.40 -3.82
C LEU A 113 -0.07 -2.84 -3.86
N ILE A 114 0.21 -3.55 -4.95
CA ILE A 114 -0.21 -4.95 -5.12
C ILE A 114 0.45 -5.84 -4.08
N GLY A 115 1.77 -5.71 -3.89
CA GLY A 115 2.54 -6.53 -2.97
C GLY A 115 2.09 -6.38 -1.51
N VAL A 116 1.92 -5.15 -1.02
CA VAL A 116 1.44 -4.90 0.35
C VAL A 116 -0.03 -5.28 0.51
N GLY A 117 -0.86 -4.99 -0.49
CA GLY A 117 -2.28 -5.38 -0.50
C GLY A 117 -2.45 -6.91 -0.41
N LEU A 118 -1.77 -7.67 -1.25
CA LEU A 118 -1.80 -9.14 -1.22
C LEU A 118 -1.21 -9.70 0.07
N TYR A 119 -0.08 -9.16 0.53
CA TYR A 119 0.54 -9.62 1.77
C TYR A 119 -0.42 -9.44 2.97
N THR A 120 -0.97 -8.25 3.14
CA THR A 120 -1.89 -7.96 4.25
C THR A 120 -3.19 -8.77 4.13
N LEU A 121 -3.76 -8.91 2.92
CA LEU A 121 -4.95 -9.74 2.67
C LEU A 121 -4.77 -11.18 3.14
N LEU A 122 -3.60 -11.77 2.84
CA LEU A 122 -3.31 -13.17 3.11
C LEU A 122 -2.80 -13.43 4.53
N LYS A 123 -2.16 -12.44 5.17
CA LYS A 123 -1.46 -12.63 6.45
C LYS A 123 -2.16 -11.99 7.64
N ASP A 124 -2.83 -10.85 7.49
CA ASP A 124 -3.46 -10.13 8.60
C ASP A 124 -4.69 -9.32 8.17
N LYS A 125 -5.88 -9.85 8.48
CA LYS A 125 -7.16 -9.26 8.06
C LYS A 125 -7.33 -7.81 8.55
N THR A 126 -6.90 -7.53 9.78
CA THR A 126 -7.03 -6.18 10.37
C THR A 126 -6.14 -5.18 9.65
N SER A 127 -4.90 -5.53 9.33
CA SER A 127 -3.99 -4.69 8.54
C SER A 127 -4.51 -4.48 7.13
N PHE A 128 -5.10 -5.51 6.51
CA PHE A 128 -5.74 -5.37 5.20
C PHE A 128 -6.92 -4.39 5.22
N ILE A 129 -7.80 -4.48 6.23
CA ILE A 129 -8.91 -3.54 6.38
C ILE A 129 -8.38 -2.11 6.53
N LYS A 130 -7.36 -1.89 7.37
CA LYS A 130 -6.76 -0.56 7.53
C LYS A 130 -6.08 -0.05 6.25
N TYR A 131 -5.40 -0.92 5.53
CA TYR A 131 -4.81 -0.61 4.22
C TYR A 131 -5.90 -0.15 3.24
N MET A 132 -6.99 -0.91 3.11
CA MET A 132 -8.10 -0.55 2.22
C MET A 132 -8.83 0.71 2.68
N LEU A 133 -9.08 0.91 3.99
CA LEU A 133 -9.67 2.14 4.51
C LEU A 133 -8.80 3.36 4.24
N PHE A 134 -7.47 3.23 4.37
CA PHE A 134 -6.55 4.30 4.05
C PHE A 134 -6.65 4.66 2.56
N MET A 135 -6.64 3.66 1.67
CA MET A 135 -6.83 3.86 0.23
C MET A 135 -8.15 4.57 -0.07
N MET A 136 -9.25 4.08 0.52
CA MET A 136 -10.58 4.62 0.31
C MET A 136 -10.68 6.08 0.75
N ILE A 137 -10.18 6.42 1.95
CA ILE A 137 -10.23 7.79 2.46
C ILE A 137 -9.30 8.68 1.63
N GLY A 138 -8.06 8.25 1.41
CA GLY A 138 -7.02 9.03 0.74
C GLY A 138 -7.33 9.31 -0.72
N TYR A 139 -7.67 8.29 -1.51
CA TYR A 139 -7.93 8.46 -2.93
C TYR A 139 -9.27 9.16 -3.18
N THR A 140 -10.28 8.93 -2.34
CA THR A 140 -11.54 9.69 -2.42
C THR A 140 -11.29 11.17 -2.09
N ALA A 141 -10.51 11.48 -1.06
CA ALA A 141 -10.17 12.86 -0.75
C ALA A 141 -9.41 13.53 -1.91
N CYS A 142 -8.47 12.84 -2.54
CA CYS A 142 -7.80 13.36 -3.74
C CYS A 142 -8.79 13.62 -4.88
N MET A 143 -9.65 12.66 -5.22
CA MET A 143 -10.67 12.84 -6.26
C MET A 143 -11.64 13.99 -5.97
N LEU A 144 -12.04 14.19 -4.72
CA LEU A 144 -12.87 15.33 -4.33
C LEU A 144 -12.15 16.67 -4.55
N VAL A 145 -10.86 16.74 -4.19
CA VAL A 145 -10.05 17.95 -4.46
C VAL A 145 -9.94 18.18 -5.96
N TYR A 146 -9.65 17.14 -6.76
CA TYR A 146 -9.58 17.25 -8.22
C TYR A 146 -10.91 17.74 -8.83
N TRP A 147 -12.02 17.29 -8.28
CA TRP A 147 -13.35 17.66 -8.76
C TRP A 147 -13.70 19.12 -8.49
N VAL A 148 -13.36 19.63 -7.30
CA VAL A 148 -13.66 21.01 -6.86
C VAL A 148 -12.61 22.01 -7.35
N TYR A 149 -11.34 21.62 -7.32
CA TYR A 149 -10.17 22.45 -7.66
C TYR A 149 -9.30 21.72 -8.69
N PRO A 150 -9.73 21.64 -9.95
CA PRO A 150 -8.93 21.05 -11.02
C PRO A 150 -7.71 21.93 -11.29
N ILE A 151 -6.53 21.41 -10.94
CA ILE A 151 -5.26 22.08 -11.20
C ILE A 151 -4.40 21.29 -12.18
N ALA A 152 -3.46 21.97 -12.81
CA ALA A 152 -2.46 21.41 -13.69
C ALA A 152 -1.05 21.90 -13.34
N GLN A 153 -0.04 21.31 -13.98
CA GLN A 153 1.34 21.80 -13.97
C GLN A 153 1.96 21.71 -15.37
N ASP A 154 2.94 22.56 -15.63
CA ASP A 154 3.62 22.73 -16.92
C ASP A 154 5.13 22.43 -16.85
N LEU A 155 5.56 21.63 -15.86
CA LEU A 155 6.96 21.35 -15.56
C LEU A 155 7.55 20.23 -16.45
N ARG A 156 6.72 19.56 -17.25
CA ARG A 156 7.17 18.49 -18.14
C ARG A 156 8.11 19.06 -19.21
N PRO A 157 9.23 18.40 -19.54
CA PRO A 157 10.11 18.86 -20.60
C PRO A 157 9.40 18.81 -21.95
N ALA A 158 9.53 19.87 -22.75
CA ALA A 158 8.98 19.91 -24.11
C ALA A 158 9.66 18.89 -25.04
N VAL A 159 10.95 18.64 -24.81
CA VAL A 159 11.76 17.62 -25.51
C VAL A 159 12.59 16.88 -24.49
N PHE A 160 12.65 15.55 -24.59
CA PHE A 160 13.50 14.76 -23.70
C PHE A 160 14.99 14.98 -24.00
N PRO A 161 15.85 15.11 -22.97
CA PRO A 161 17.29 15.33 -23.18
C PRO A 161 18.00 14.16 -23.89
N ARG A 162 17.44 12.94 -23.79
CA ARG A 162 18.01 11.71 -24.34
C ARG A 162 16.90 10.80 -24.85
N ASP A 163 17.21 9.99 -25.85
CA ASP A 163 16.37 8.86 -26.27
C ASP A 163 16.93 7.55 -25.70
N ASN A 164 16.29 7.01 -24.68
CA ASN A 164 16.63 5.75 -24.04
C ASN A 164 15.36 5.06 -23.51
N PHE A 165 15.51 3.83 -22.99
CA PHE A 165 14.37 3.08 -22.44
C PHE A 165 13.58 3.86 -21.38
N CYS A 166 14.27 4.59 -20.49
CA CYS A 166 13.62 5.35 -19.43
C CYS A 166 12.86 6.55 -19.98
N SER A 167 13.43 7.33 -20.91
CA SER A 167 12.73 8.47 -21.50
C SER A 167 11.54 8.06 -22.37
N ARG A 168 11.62 6.91 -23.07
CA ARG A 168 10.47 6.31 -23.77
C ARG A 168 9.36 5.89 -22.80
N LEU A 169 9.73 5.31 -21.66
CA LEU A 169 8.75 4.93 -20.63
C LEU A 169 8.10 6.16 -19.98
N VAL A 170 8.87 7.24 -19.72
CA VAL A 170 8.31 8.53 -19.28
C VAL A 170 7.32 9.07 -20.32
N GLY A 171 7.70 9.08 -21.60
CA GLY A 171 6.82 9.51 -22.68
C GLY A 171 5.52 8.71 -22.75
N LEU A 172 5.59 7.39 -22.55
CA LEU A 172 4.40 6.52 -22.48
C LEU A 172 3.49 6.93 -21.31
N ILE A 173 4.05 7.09 -20.10
CA ILE A 173 3.29 7.52 -18.93
C ILE A 173 2.66 8.90 -19.17
N TYR A 174 3.41 9.85 -19.70
CA TYR A 174 2.88 11.19 -20.01
C TYR A 174 1.73 11.17 -21.01
N SER A 175 1.71 10.21 -21.94
CA SER A 175 0.64 10.07 -22.93
C SER A 175 -0.65 9.50 -22.35
N MET A 176 -0.54 8.73 -21.26
CA MET A 176 -1.68 8.06 -20.60
C MET A 176 -2.19 8.82 -19.38
N ASP A 177 -1.31 9.53 -18.68
CA ASP A 177 -1.61 10.28 -17.46
C ASP A 177 -1.32 11.77 -17.69
N PRO A 178 -2.35 12.60 -17.93
CA PRO A 178 -2.18 14.03 -18.15
C PRO A 178 -1.66 14.78 -16.92
N PRO A 179 -1.03 15.97 -17.07
CA PRO A 179 -0.46 16.73 -15.96
C PRO A 179 -1.50 17.58 -15.22
N PHE A 180 -2.73 17.07 -15.07
CA PHE A 180 -3.81 17.75 -14.36
C PHE A 180 -4.58 16.77 -13.46
N ASN A 181 -5.31 17.32 -12.48
CA ASN A 181 -5.92 16.57 -11.37
C ASN A 181 -4.86 15.79 -10.57
N ILE A 182 -3.84 16.51 -10.13
CA ILE A 182 -2.60 15.96 -9.55
C ILE A 182 -2.38 16.32 -8.07
N LEU A 183 -3.12 17.29 -7.52
CA LEU A 183 -2.99 17.74 -6.12
C LEU A 183 -4.18 17.26 -5.28
N PRO A 184 -3.97 16.44 -4.23
CA PRO A 184 -2.71 15.86 -3.74
C PRO A 184 -2.22 14.65 -4.55
N SER A 185 -0.92 14.36 -4.52
CA SER A 185 -0.36 13.19 -5.24
C SER A 185 -0.83 11.84 -4.67
N MET A 186 -1.58 11.08 -5.48
CA MET A 186 -1.99 9.71 -5.14
C MET A 186 -0.80 8.73 -5.03
N HIS A 187 0.29 8.95 -5.77
CA HIS A 187 1.52 8.16 -5.65
C HIS A 187 2.10 8.26 -4.23
N VAL A 188 2.12 9.47 -3.67
CA VAL A 188 2.64 9.75 -2.33
C VAL A 188 1.68 9.21 -1.27
N VAL A 189 0.37 9.42 -1.41
CA VAL A 189 -0.64 8.85 -0.51
C VAL A 189 -0.56 7.32 -0.47
N GLY A 190 -0.49 6.67 -1.64
CA GLY A 190 -0.40 5.21 -1.75
C GLY A 190 0.91 4.65 -1.17
N SER A 191 2.02 5.36 -1.40
CA SER A 191 3.32 4.98 -0.84
C SER A 191 3.34 5.07 0.68
N PHE A 192 2.81 6.17 1.25
CA PHE A 192 2.69 6.34 2.70
C PHE A 192 1.78 5.26 3.30
N MET A 193 0.62 5.01 2.66
CA MET A 193 -0.30 3.96 3.06
C MET A 193 0.39 2.59 3.15
N CYS A 194 1.16 2.20 2.13
CA CYS A 194 1.90 0.94 2.13
C CYS A 194 2.92 0.87 3.27
N ALA A 195 3.66 1.95 3.48
CA ALA A 195 4.63 2.06 4.56
C ALA A 195 3.96 1.95 5.94
N ALA A 196 2.85 2.66 6.15
CA ALA A 196 2.06 2.59 7.37
C ALA A 196 1.47 1.20 7.61
N ALA A 197 0.92 0.56 6.58
CA ALA A 197 0.36 -0.78 6.68
C ALA A 197 1.45 -1.80 7.09
N VAL A 198 2.62 -1.78 6.45
CA VAL A 198 3.72 -2.70 6.77
C VAL A 198 4.31 -2.41 8.16
N ALA A 199 4.48 -1.15 8.53
CA ALA A 199 5.05 -0.76 9.82
C ALA A 199 4.18 -1.26 11.00
N ASN A 200 2.85 -1.22 10.83
CA ASN A 200 1.87 -1.56 11.86
C ASN A 200 1.32 -2.98 11.74
N CYS A 201 1.73 -3.76 10.74
CA CYS A 201 1.27 -5.13 10.55
C CYS A 201 1.95 -6.09 11.55
N PRO A 202 1.19 -6.80 12.43
CA PRO A 202 1.77 -7.70 13.42
C PRO A 202 2.54 -8.89 12.84
N THR A 203 2.21 -9.29 11.60
CA THR A 203 2.86 -10.42 10.93
C THR A 203 4.22 -10.04 10.32
N VAL A 204 4.49 -8.74 10.13
CA VAL A 204 5.80 -8.23 9.69
C VAL A 204 6.71 -8.08 10.90
N LYS A 205 7.44 -9.16 11.22
CA LYS A 205 8.35 -9.19 12.37
C LYS A 205 9.70 -8.52 12.11
N ARG A 206 10.20 -8.57 10.87
CA ARG A 206 11.54 -8.07 10.53
C ARG A 206 11.52 -6.56 10.39
N THR A 207 12.26 -5.85 11.24
CA THR A 207 12.45 -4.40 11.15
C THR A 207 13.01 -3.99 9.80
N GLY A 208 13.93 -4.77 9.21
CA GLY A 208 14.48 -4.51 7.89
C GLY A 208 13.41 -4.42 6.79
N SER A 209 12.37 -5.26 6.83
CA SER A 209 11.26 -5.17 5.87
C SER A 209 10.47 -3.88 6.02
N LYS A 210 10.26 -3.42 7.26
CA LYS A 210 9.57 -2.14 7.54
C LYS A 210 10.38 -0.96 7.01
N VAL A 211 11.69 -0.96 7.27
CA VAL A 211 12.61 0.07 6.78
C VAL A 211 12.67 0.07 5.26
N LEU A 212 12.83 -1.09 4.62
CA LEU A 212 12.90 -1.20 3.16
C LEU A 212 11.65 -0.64 2.48
N VAL A 213 10.45 -1.00 2.97
CA VAL A 213 9.19 -0.50 2.42
C VAL A 213 9.06 1.01 2.64
N SER A 214 9.52 1.52 3.79
CA SER A 214 9.50 2.96 4.08
C SER A 214 10.45 3.74 3.16
N LEU A 215 11.65 3.22 2.93
CA LEU A 215 12.62 3.82 2.00
C LEU A 215 12.07 3.80 0.58
N LEU A 216 11.49 2.69 0.14
CA LEU A 216 10.87 2.60 -1.18
C LEU A 216 9.73 3.61 -1.33
N ALA A 217 8.89 3.78 -0.31
CA ALA A 217 7.83 4.78 -0.30
C ALA A 217 8.35 6.22 -0.43
N VAL A 218 9.47 6.54 0.22
CA VAL A 218 10.14 7.84 0.09
C VAL A 218 10.71 8.01 -1.32
N VAL A 219 11.41 7.00 -1.84
CA VAL A 219 12.00 7.06 -3.18
C VAL A 219 10.91 7.21 -4.26
N ILE A 220 9.78 6.52 -4.14
CA ILE A 220 8.61 6.72 -5.02
C ILE A 220 8.11 8.16 -4.91
N SER A 221 7.95 8.69 -3.68
CA SER A 221 7.47 10.06 -3.48
C SER A 221 8.40 11.13 -4.06
N ILE A 222 9.71 10.90 -4.04
CA ILE A 222 10.69 11.79 -4.67
C ILE A 222 10.63 11.65 -6.20
N SER A 223 10.45 10.41 -6.68
CA SER A 223 10.46 10.11 -8.10
C SER A 223 9.40 10.88 -8.88
N THR A 224 8.23 11.12 -8.29
CA THR A 224 7.12 11.86 -8.92
C THR A 224 7.52 13.28 -9.34
N VAL A 225 8.41 13.92 -8.58
CA VAL A 225 8.88 15.29 -8.86
C VAL A 225 10.01 15.28 -9.87
N PHE A 226 10.94 14.32 -9.80
CA PHE A 226 12.03 14.18 -10.77
C PHE A 226 11.56 13.77 -12.17
N VAL A 227 10.51 12.94 -12.25
CA VAL A 227 9.84 12.63 -13.52
C VAL A 227 8.83 13.70 -13.92
N LYS A 228 8.81 14.86 -13.25
CA LYS A 228 7.94 16.00 -13.58
C LYS A 228 6.46 15.61 -13.77
N GLN A 229 5.98 14.65 -12.98
CA GLN A 229 4.56 14.31 -12.91
C GLN A 229 3.82 15.16 -11.88
N HIS A 230 4.49 15.42 -10.76
CA HIS A 230 3.95 16.20 -9.65
C HIS A 230 4.88 17.36 -9.30
N SER A 231 4.27 18.43 -8.79
CA SER A 231 5.01 19.49 -8.10
C SER A 231 5.34 19.07 -6.65
N VAL A 232 6.25 19.80 -6.00
CA VAL A 232 6.52 19.66 -4.57
C VAL A 232 5.26 19.97 -3.74
N LEU A 233 4.41 20.91 -4.17
CA LEU A 233 3.13 21.21 -3.50
C LEU A 233 2.24 19.97 -3.43
N ASP A 234 2.13 19.22 -4.53
CA ASP A 234 1.30 18.00 -4.61
C ASP A 234 1.77 16.94 -3.62
N THR A 235 3.08 16.83 -3.47
CA THR A 235 3.75 15.89 -2.56
C THR A 235 3.54 16.29 -1.10
N VAL A 236 3.69 17.59 -0.78
CA VAL A 236 3.47 18.11 0.58
C VAL A 236 2.01 17.96 1.00
N ALA A 237 1.06 18.31 0.12
CA ALA A 237 -0.36 18.15 0.40
C ALA A 237 -0.73 16.68 0.61
N ALA A 238 -0.15 15.77 -0.19
CA ALA A 238 -0.38 14.33 -0.03
C ALA A 238 0.18 13.79 1.28
N PHE A 239 1.35 14.29 1.70
CA PHE A 239 1.95 13.93 2.98
C PHE A 239 1.10 14.41 4.17
N ALA A 240 0.62 15.66 4.11
CA ALA A 240 -0.28 16.21 5.13
C ALA A 240 -1.58 15.40 5.23
N LEU A 241 -2.23 15.10 4.10
CA LEU A 241 -3.40 14.25 4.04
C LEU A 241 -3.12 12.85 4.62
N SER A 242 -1.98 12.26 4.27
CA SER A 242 -1.60 10.93 4.73
C SER A 242 -1.38 10.88 6.25
N ILE A 243 -0.79 11.93 6.83
CA ILE A 243 -0.63 12.04 8.29
C ILE A 243 -1.99 12.08 8.99
N ILE A 244 -2.94 12.87 8.48
CA ILE A 244 -4.29 12.96 9.04
C ILE A 244 -4.95 11.58 9.04
N ILE A 245 -4.94 10.90 7.89
CA ILE A 245 -5.54 9.55 7.74
C ILE A 245 -4.82 8.55 8.65
N PHE A 246 -3.50 8.64 8.78
CA PHE A 246 -2.73 7.79 9.67
C PHE A 246 -3.20 7.92 11.12
N PHE A 247 -3.38 9.14 11.62
CA PHE A 247 -3.88 9.33 12.99
C PHE A 247 -5.32 8.85 13.16
N ILE A 248 -6.18 9.01 12.15
CA ILE A 248 -7.54 8.46 12.19
C ILE A 248 -7.52 6.94 12.34
N LEU A 249 -6.68 6.22 11.59
CA LEU A 249 -6.70 4.76 11.50
C LEU A 249 -5.78 4.03 12.49
N TYR A 250 -4.72 4.68 12.96
CA TYR A 250 -3.66 4.05 13.75
C TYR A 250 -3.43 4.70 15.12
N ALA A 251 -4.01 5.87 15.42
CA ALA A 251 -3.89 6.42 16.76
C ALA A 251 -4.72 5.61 17.77
N PRO A 252 -4.27 5.49 19.03
CA PRO A 252 -5.01 4.82 20.08
C PRO A 252 -6.12 5.75 20.62
N TRP A 253 -7.19 5.94 19.85
CA TRP A 253 -8.39 6.61 20.35
C TRP A 253 -9.05 5.72 21.43
N GLY A 254 -8.94 6.13 22.70
CA GLY A 254 -9.83 5.69 23.76
C GLY A 254 -9.74 4.22 24.23
N LYS A 255 -8.60 3.53 24.11
CA LYS A 255 -8.40 2.24 24.82
C LYS A 255 -7.50 2.39 26.03
N ALA A 256 -8.08 2.94 27.11
CA ALA A 256 -7.64 2.61 28.46
C ALA A 256 -7.80 1.09 28.65
N LYS A 257 -6.75 0.42 29.15
CA LYS A 257 -6.68 -1.02 29.47
C LYS A 257 -6.88 -1.99 28.29
N ARG A 258 -5.86 -2.11 27.44
CA ARG A 258 -5.44 -3.42 26.93
C ARG A 258 -3.92 -3.48 27.09
N GLU A 259 -3.44 -4.54 27.72
CA GLU A 259 -2.05 -4.72 28.16
C GLU A 259 -1.02 -4.18 27.15
N ARG A 260 -0.01 -3.48 27.69
CA ARG A 260 1.16 -2.91 27.00
C ARG A 260 1.71 -3.85 25.92
N ILE A 261 1.34 -3.61 24.66
CA ILE A 261 2.23 -3.77 23.49
C ILE A 261 1.87 -2.73 22.43
N SER A 262 2.04 -1.45 22.71
CA SER A 262 2.45 -0.50 21.67
C SER A 262 3.86 -0.03 22.04
N PRO A 263 4.92 -0.54 21.38
CA PRO A 263 6.27 -0.13 21.73
C PRO A 263 6.51 1.32 21.29
N PRO A 264 7.50 2.01 21.88
CA PRO A 264 8.01 3.30 21.40
C PRO A 264 8.34 3.35 19.89
N ALA A 265 8.42 2.19 19.22
CA ALA A 265 8.63 2.01 17.80
C ALA A 265 7.60 2.71 16.88
N GLN A 266 6.31 2.81 17.26
CA GLN A 266 5.30 3.44 16.37
C GLN A 266 5.49 4.96 16.30
N ARG A 267 5.81 5.60 17.44
CA ARG A 267 6.14 7.02 17.54
C ARG A 267 7.49 7.33 16.87
N ASN A 268 8.49 6.46 17.09
CA ASN A 268 9.83 6.61 16.50
C ASN A 268 9.84 6.39 14.98
N TRP A 269 8.95 5.56 14.44
CA TRP A 269 8.82 5.36 12.99
C TRP A 269 8.16 6.55 12.29
N LEU A 270 7.12 7.14 12.89
CA LEU A 270 6.51 8.35 12.34
C LEU A 270 7.49 9.54 12.40
N ILE A 271 8.19 9.71 13.53
CA ILE A 271 9.25 10.72 13.67
C ILE A 271 10.39 10.43 12.69
N GLY A 272 10.81 9.18 12.54
CA GLY A 272 11.84 8.76 11.59
C GLY A 272 11.41 8.92 10.12
N GLY A 273 10.12 8.77 9.81
CA GLY A 273 9.55 8.99 8.49
C GLY A 273 9.40 10.48 8.16
N ILE A 274 8.96 11.30 9.11
CA ILE A 274 8.94 12.77 9.00
C ILE A 274 10.37 13.31 8.90
N ALA A 275 11.29 12.81 9.73
CA ALA A 275 12.70 13.15 9.67
C ALA A 275 13.34 12.65 8.38
N GLY A 276 13.00 11.46 7.89
CA GLY A 276 13.46 10.92 6.62
C GLY A 276 12.96 11.72 5.42
N PHE A 277 11.71 12.19 5.46
CA PHE A 277 11.14 13.09 4.44
C PHE A 277 11.80 14.47 4.51
N ALA A 278 11.96 15.04 5.71
CA ALA A 278 12.66 16.32 5.90
C ALA A 278 14.14 16.22 5.47
N VAL A 279 14.84 15.13 5.80
CA VAL A 279 16.20 14.83 5.34
C VAL A 279 16.21 14.62 3.83
N SER A 280 15.19 14.03 3.23
CA SER A 280 15.10 13.91 1.77
C SER A 280 14.95 15.26 1.09
N VAL A 281 14.09 16.14 1.63
CA VAL A 281 13.95 17.53 1.19
C VAL A 281 15.26 18.31 1.37
N LEU A 282 15.96 18.09 2.50
CA LEU A 282 17.27 18.71 2.77
C LEU A 282 18.40 18.14 1.92
N CYS A 283 18.41 16.84 1.62
CA CYS A 283 19.38 16.21 0.73
C CYS A 283 19.15 16.65 -0.72
N ILE A 284 17.90 16.82 -1.15
CA ILE A 284 17.57 17.44 -2.43
C ILE A 284 18.11 18.87 -2.45
N LYS A 285 17.85 19.66 -1.39
CA LYS A 285 18.41 21.01 -1.26
C LYS A 285 19.95 21.03 -1.31
N PHE A 286 20.62 20.20 -0.52
CA PHE A 286 22.08 20.11 -0.44
C PHE A 286 22.73 19.61 -1.74
N THR A 287 22.11 18.63 -2.42
CA THR A 287 22.62 18.13 -3.71
C THR A 287 22.47 19.19 -4.79
N LEU A 288 21.40 19.99 -4.76
CA LEU A 288 21.18 21.10 -5.69
C LEU A 288 22.08 22.31 -5.42
N GLU A 289 22.45 22.57 -4.17
CA GLU A 289 23.39 23.64 -3.79
C GLU A 289 24.86 23.31 -4.16
N ASN A 290 25.19 22.04 -4.40
CA ASN A 290 26.54 21.57 -4.70
C ASN A 290 26.70 20.98 -6.11
N LEU A 291 25.69 21.10 -6.98
CA LEU A 291 25.86 20.81 -8.40
C LEU A 291 26.68 21.95 -9.04
N PRO A 292 27.82 21.66 -9.70
CA PRO A 292 28.49 22.67 -10.50
C PRO A 292 27.52 23.10 -11.61
N LEU A 293 27.27 24.41 -11.68
CA LEU A 293 26.46 25.06 -12.72
C LEU A 293 26.94 24.68 -14.12
#